data_AF-A0A969N4R7-F1
#
_entry.id   AF-A0A969N4R7-F1
#
_cell.length_a   1.000
_cell.length_b   1.000
_cell.length_c   1.000
_cell.angle_alpha   90.00
_cell.angle_beta   90.00
_cell.angle_gamma   90.00
#
_symmetry.space_group_name_H-M   'P 1'
#
loop_
_entity.id
_entity.type
_entity.pdbx_description
1 polymer ?
#
loop_
_entity_poly.entity_id
_entity_poly.type
_entity_poly.pdbx_seq_one_letter_code
_entity_poly.pdbx_strand_id
1 'polypeptide(L)'
;MDFSQLVNARLARQEAESLYQTLKPLLALDPKFADLILTDLAKIVRICGRSNGEITANELLAYLAIYALIKQDTEKLNAAFKTWDFSDADRIKYQKVALQILLDVTKGQQATAAQLDEFMLPAVLNQLDAEKGTRYLTPA
;
A
#
# COMPACT_ATOMS: atom_id res chain seq x y z
N MET A 1 22.17 8.57 11.60
CA MET A 1 21.06 7.69 11.18
C MET A 1 21.34 6.30 11.74
N ASP A 2 20.35 5.65 12.36
CA ASP A 2 20.52 4.34 13.00
C ASP A 2 20.52 3.22 11.94
N PHE A 3 21.48 2.29 12.03
CA PHE A 3 21.64 1.16 11.10
C PHE A 3 20.39 0.26 11.06
N SER A 4 19.68 0.14 12.19
CA SER A 4 18.42 -0.61 12.25
C SER A 4 17.34 -0.01 11.34
N GLN A 5 17.29 1.32 11.23
CA GLN A 5 16.32 2.02 10.39
C GLN A 5 16.60 1.82 8.90
N LEU A 6 17.86 1.77 8.50
CA LEU A 6 18.26 1.51 7.11
C LEU A 6 17.94 0.08 6.66
N VAL A 7 18.17 -0.91 7.54
CA VAL A 7 17.81 -2.31 7.26
C VAL A 7 16.29 -2.45 7.09
N ASN A 8 15.53 -1.81 7.98
CA ASN A 8 14.06 -1.84 7.92
C ASN A 8 13.50 -1.11 6.69
N ALA A 9 14.10 0.00 6.27
CA ALA A 9 13.71 0.70 5.06
C ALA A 9 14.00 -0.11 3.79
N ARG A 10 15.14 -0.80 3.74
CA ARG A 10 15.47 -1.72 2.64
C ARG A 10 14.48 -2.88 2.56
N LEU A 11 14.18 -3.52 3.70
CA LEU A 11 13.19 -4.61 3.76
C LEU A 11 11.81 -4.12 3.30
N ALA A 12 11.37 -2.95 3.77
CA ALA A 12 10.10 -2.36 3.35
C ALA A 12 9.99 -2.18 1.83
N ARG A 13 11.06 -1.75 1.16
CA ARG A 13 11.11 -1.63 -0.31
C ARG A 13 11.07 -2.99 -1.01
N GLN A 14 11.82 -3.96 -0.51
CA GLN A 14 11.87 -5.31 -1.10
C GLN A 14 10.51 -6.00 -1.00
N GLU A 15 9.87 -5.92 0.16
CA GLU A 15 8.52 -6.46 0.35
C GLU A 15 7.49 -5.71 -0.51
N ALA A 16 7.62 -4.39 -0.65
CA ALA A 16 6.78 -3.59 -1.53
C ALA A 16 6.90 -4.01 -3.01
N GLU A 17 8.12 -4.22 -3.50
CA GLU A 17 8.36 -4.72 -4.86
C GLU A 17 7.83 -6.14 -5.05
N SER A 18 8.08 -7.04 -4.10
CA SER A 18 7.61 -8.42 -4.12
C SER A 18 6.09 -8.50 -4.17
N LEU A 19 5.41 -7.72 -3.33
CA LEU A 19 3.96 -7.60 -3.35
C LEU A 19 3.47 -7.05 -4.69
N TYR A 20 4.12 -6.02 -5.23
CA TYR A 20 3.78 -5.49 -6.55
C TYR A 20 3.89 -6.55 -7.66
N GLN A 21 4.95 -7.37 -7.69
CA GLN A 21 5.06 -8.45 -8.68
C GLN A 21 3.92 -9.46 -8.55
N THR A 22 3.52 -9.80 -7.32
CA THR A 22 2.40 -10.69 -7.04
C THR A 22 1.06 -10.11 -7.51
N LEU A 23 0.91 -8.78 -7.43
CA LEU A 23 -0.31 -8.08 -7.83
C LEU A 23 -0.39 -7.79 -9.34
N LYS A 24 0.72 -7.85 -10.09
CA LYS A 24 0.75 -7.55 -11.53
C LYS A 24 -0.31 -8.29 -12.35
N PRO A 25 -0.55 -9.61 -12.17
CA PRO A 25 -1.58 -10.30 -12.91
C PRO A 25 -2.97 -9.69 -12.68
N LEU A 26 -3.30 -9.34 -11.43
CA LEU A 26 -4.57 -8.70 -11.09
C LEU A 26 -4.68 -7.30 -11.69
N LEU A 27 -3.61 -6.50 -11.61
CA LEU A 27 -3.56 -5.16 -12.19
C LEU A 27 -3.70 -5.16 -13.73
N ALA A 28 -3.29 -6.25 -14.38
CA ALA A 28 -3.44 -6.41 -15.83
C ALA A 28 -4.86 -6.80 -16.27
N LEU A 29 -5.70 -7.31 -15.36
CA LEU A 29 -7.08 -7.71 -15.68
C LEU A 29 -8.03 -6.51 -15.81
N ASP A 30 -7.98 -5.60 -14.85
CA ASP A 30 -8.82 -4.40 -14.84
C ASP A 30 -8.09 -3.26 -14.08
N PRO A 31 -7.95 -2.07 -14.66
CA PRO A 31 -7.38 -0.90 -13.99
C PRO A 31 -8.03 -0.55 -12.65
N LYS A 32 -9.31 -0.89 -12.44
CA LYS A 32 -10.03 -0.66 -11.17
C LYS A 32 -9.42 -1.39 -9.99
N PHE A 33 -8.73 -2.51 -10.22
CA PHE A 33 -8.05 -3.23 -9.14
C PHE A 33 -6.95 -2.38 -8.50
N ALA A 34 -6.34 -1.44 -9.24
CA ALA A 34 -5.33 -0.55 -8.69
C ALA A 34 -5.87 0.28 -7.50
N ASP A 35 -7.02 0.93 -7.67
CA ASP A 35 -7.61 1.75 -6.61
C ASP A 35 -8.10 0.89 -5.43
N LEU A 36 -8.64 -0.28 -5.74
CA LEU A 36 -9.19 -1.18 -4.74
C LEU A 36 -8.10 -1.82 -3.87
N ILE A 37 -7.01 -2.27 -4.48
CA ILE A 37 -5.80 -2.74 -3.78
C ILE A 37 -5.23 -1.62 -2.89
N LEU A 38 -5.05 -0.42 -3.44
CA LEU A 38 -4.46 0.69 -2.69
C LEU A 38 -5.33 1.15 -1.52
N THR A 39 -6.65 1.02 -1.66
CA THR A 39 -7.61 1.30 -0.59
C THR A 39 -7.50 0.27 0.53
N ASP A 40 -7.52 -1.02 0.20
CA ASP A 40 -7.41 -2.08 1.20
C ASP A 40 -6.04 -2.09 1.89
N LEU A 41 -4.95 -1.83 1.18
CA LEU A 41 -3.62 -1.66 1.78
C LEU A 41 -3.57 -0.44 2.72
N ALA A 42 -4.21 0.67 2.35
CA ALA A 42 -4.30 1.84 3.24
C ALA A 42 -5.08 1.50 4.53
N LYS A 43 -6.15 0.72 4.43
CA LYS A 43 -6.90 0.22 5.59
C LYS A 43 -6.02 -0.64 6.50
N ILE A 44 -5.24 -1.57 5.93
CA ILE A 44 -4.30 -2.40 6.69
C ILE A 44 -3.31 -1.52 7.46
N VAL A 45 -2.67 -0.56 6.80
CA VAL A 45 -1.72 0.36 7.46
C VAL A 45 -2.40 1.15 8.58
N ARG A 46 -3.64 1.61 8.39
CA ARG A 46 -4.42 2.28 9.45
C ARG A 46 -4.78 1.36 10.61
N ILE A 47 -5.13 0.10 10.35
CA ILE A 47 -5.41 -0.90 11.38
C ILE A 47 -4.14 -1.15 12.20
N CYS A 48 -3.02 -1.45 11.55
CA CYS A 48 -1.73 -1.63 12.20
C CYS A 48 -1.33 -0.39 13.03
N GLY A 49 -1.48 0.80 12.47
CA GLY A 49 -1.19 2.05 13.18
C GLY A 49 -2.09 2.30 14.40
N ARG A 50 -3.37 1.93 14.34
CA ARG A 50 -4.27 1.99 15.51
C ARG A 50 -3.83 1.01 16.60
N SER A 51 -3.46 -0.22 16.22
CA SER A 51 -3.01 -1.25 17.16
C SER A 51 -1.66 -0.90 17.82
N ASN A 52 -0.76 -0.27 17.08
CA ASN A 52 0.58 0.11 17.55
C ASN A 52 0.64 1.50 18.19
N GLY A 53 -0.42 2.30 18.08
CA GLY A 53 -0.50 3.68 18.58
C GLY A 53 0.09 4.74 17.65
N GLU A 54 0.83 4.34 16.62
CA GLU A 54 1.37 5.22 15.57
C GLU A 54 1.57 4.48 14.24
N ILE A 55 1.56 5.22 13.13
CA ILE A 55 2.03 4.73 11.83
C ILE A 55 3.50 5.14 11.69
N THR A 56 4.37 4.15 11.54
CA THR A 56 5.82 4.35 11.47
C THR A 56 6.26 4.88 10.11
N ALA A 57 7.47 5.46 10.08
CA ALA A 57 8.13 5.88 8.84
C ALA A 57 8.26 4.74 7.82
N ASN A 58 8.48 3.51 8.27
CA ASN A 58 8.70 2.36 7.37
C ASN A 58 7.38 1.86 6.78
N GLU A 59 6.28 1.90 7.54
CA GLU A 59 4.94 1.60 7.00
C GLU A 59 4.53 2.64 5.95
N LEU A 60 4.81 3.92 6.20
CA LEU A 60 4.59 4.98 5.21
C LEU A 60 5.46 4.81 3.97
N LEU A 61 6.73 4.39 4.13
CA LEU A 61 7.62 4.07 3.01
C LEU A 61 7.11 2.88 2.19
N ALA A 62 6.72 1.79 2.85
CA ALA A 62 6.18 0.59 2.18
C ALA A 62 4.93 0.94 1.37
N TYR A 63 4.02 1.70 1.99
CA TYR A 63 2.81 2.16 1.33
C TYR A 63 3.11 3.08 0.14
N LEU A 64 4.01 4.05 0.30
CA LEU A 64 4.42 4.96 -0.77
C LEU A 64 5.08 4.21 -1.93
N ALA A 65 5.92 3.22 -1.65
CA ALA A 65 6.61 2.42 -2.65
C ALA A 65 5.60 1.62 -3.50
N ILE A 66 4.69 0.87 -2.86
CA ILE A 66 3.63 0.15 -3.58
C ILE A 66 2.72 1.11 -4.36
N TYR A 67 2.30 2.21 -3.75
CA TYR A 67 1.48 3.22 -4.42
C TYR A 67 2.16 3.70 -5.70
N ALA A 68 3.43 4.07 -5.60
CA ALA A 68 4.18 4.60 -6.73
C ALA A 68 4.43 3.53 -7.81
N LEU A 69 4.63 2.26 -7.44
CA LEU A 69 4.74 1.14 -8.38
C LEU A 69 3.42 0.88 -9.12
N ILE A 70 2.29 0.86 -8.41
CA ILE A 70 0.96 0.63 -8.99
C ILE A 70 0.55 1.79 -9.91
N LYS A 71 0.78 3.03 -9.49
CA LYS A 71 0.41 4.25 -10.25
C LYS A 71 1.45 4.68 -11.27
N GLN A 72 2.61 4.00 -11.32
CA GLN A 72 3.76 4.38 -12.15
C GLN A 72 4.22 5.83 -11.90
N ASP A 73 4.14 6.28 -10.64
CA ASP A 73 4.49 7.63 -10.24
C ASP A 73 6.01 7.76 -10.06
N THR A 74 6.67 8.29 -11.08
CA THR A 74 8.14 8.38 -11.13
C THR A 74 8.73 9.29 -10.04
N GLU A 75 8.03 10.35 -9.63
CA GLU A 75 8.47 11.23 -8.55
C GLU A 75 8.49 10.46 -7.22
N LYS A 76 7.38 9.79 -6.90
CA LYS A 76 7.23 9.03 -5.65
C LYS A 76 8.10 7.77 -5.63
N LEU A 77 8.34 7.14 -6.78
CA LEU A 77 9.33 6.05 -6.90
C LEU A 77 10.74 6.55 -6.59
N ASN A 78 11.14 7.68 -7.20
CA ASN A 78 12.45 8.26 -6.95
C ASN A 78 12.61 8.63 -5.46
N ALA A 79 11.57 9.21 -4.87
CA ALA A 79 11.53 9.50 -3.45
C ALA A 79 11.72 8.25 -2.59
N ALA A 80 10.85 7.24 -2.78
CA ALA A 80 10.84 6.02 -1.97
C ALA A 80 12.14 5.23 -2.07
N PHE A 81 12.73 5.12 -3.27
CA PHE A 81 13.88 4.24 -3.51
C PHE A 81 15.23 4.93 -3.48
N LYS A 82 15.32 6.24 -3.75
CA LYS A 82 16.60 6.93 -3.91
C LYS A 82 16.86 8.06 -2.94
N THR A 83 15.85 8.78 -2.46
CA THR A 83 16.10 9.97 -1.62
C THR A 83 15.63 9.84 -0.18
N TRP A 84 14.72 8.91 0.12
CA TRP A 84 14.13 8.70 1.44
C TRP A 84 15.14 8.54 2.58
N ASP A 85 16.23 7.81 2.35
CA ASP A 85 17.25 7.55 3.39
C ASP A 85 18.38 8.59 3.39
N PHE A 86 18.47 9.43 2.36
CA PHE A 86 19.63 10.29 2.13
C PHE A 86 19.32 11.77 2.29
N SER A 87 18.05 12.13 2.46
CA SER A 87 17.57 13.50 2.62
C SER A 87 16.46 13.53 3.67
N ASP A 88 16.75 14.08 4.85
CA ASP A 88 15.74 14.24 5.92
C ASP A 88 14.58 15.16 5.48
N ALA A 89 14.88 16.17 4.64
CA ALA A 89 13.88 17.04 4.06
C ALA A 89 12.92 16.28 3.14
N ASP A 90 13.45 15.42 2.25
CA ASP A 90 12.62 14.56 1.41
C ASP A 90 11.86 13.53 2.23
N ARG A 91 12.51 12.91 3.22
CA ARG A 91 11.86 11.95 4.13
C ARG A 91 10.63 12.58 4.78
N ILE A 92 10.75 13.76 5.38
CA ILE A 92 9.62 14.46 6.00
C ILE A 92 8.57 14.85 4.97
N LYS A 93 8.97 15.37 3.80
CA LYS A 93 8.05 15.71 2.70
C LYS A 93 7.21 14.50 2.32
N TYR A 94 7.85 13.38 2.01
CA TYR A 94 7.18 12.22 1.46
C TYR A 94 6.47 11.37 2.52
N GLN A 95 6.84 11.45 3.79
CA GLN A 95 6.01 10.95 4.89
C GLN A 95 4.66 11.67 4.94
N LYS A 96 4.65 13.00 4.85
CA LYS A 96 3.41 13.79 4.80
C LYS A 96 2.58 13.45 3.57
N VAL A 97 3.22 13.32 2.41
CA VAL A 97 2.55 12.90 1.17
C VAL A 97 1.95 11.51 1.31
N ALA A 98 2.70 10.53 1.82
CA ALA A 98 2.20 9.17 2.01
C ALA A 98 1.01 9.13 2.97
N LEU A 99 1.08 9.85 4.08
CA LEU A 99 -0.02 9.97 5.04
C LEU A 99 -1.25 10.63 4.39
N GLN A 100 -1.05 11.69 3.61
CA GLN A 100 -2.14 12.37 2.92
C GLN A 100 -2.83 11.43 1.92
N ILE A 101 -2.07 10.71 1.10
CA ILE A 101 -2.61 9.72 0.15
C ILE A 101 -3.43 8.67 0.90
N LEU A 102 -2.86 8.10 1.97
CA LEU A 102 -3.50 7.09 2.80
C LEU A 102 -4.82 7.60 3.40
N LEU A 103 -4.86 8.84 3.86
CA LEU A 103 -6.09 9.46 4.35
C LEU A 103 -7.08 9.69 3.20
N ASP A 104 -6.63 10.18 2.04
CA ASP A 104 -7.52 10.51 0.92
C ASP A 104 -8.19 9.28 0.31
N VAL A 105 -7.45 8.17 0.14
CA VAL A 105 -8.05 6.92 -0.35
C VAL A 105 -9.03 6.30 0.65
N THR A 106 -8.96 6.69 1.93
CA THR A 106 -9.89 6.20 2.97
C THR A 106 -10.96 7.22 3.38
N LYS A 107 -10.85 8.50 2.97
CA LYS A 107 -11.79 9.59 3.32
C LYS A 107 -13.15 9.45 2.66
N GLY A 108 -13.24 8.86 1.47
CA GLY A 108 -14.50 8.63 0.76
C GLY A 108 -15.44 7.65 1.46
N GLN A 109 -14.97 6.98 2.52
CA GLN A 109 -15.71 6.01 3.29
C GLN A 109 -16.04 6.61 4.67
N GLN A 110 -16.99 7.56 4.69
CA GLN A 110 -17.75 7.95 5.91
C GLN A 110 -18.74 6.85 6.31
N ALA A 111 -18.22 5.64 6.31
CA ALA A 111 -18.92 4.43 6.57
C ALA A 111 -18.51 4.08 8.01
N THR A 112 -19.48 3.72 8.84
CA THR A 112 -19.34 3.39 10.28
C THR A 112 -18.05 2.64 10.63
N ALA A 113 -17.60 2.65 11.89
CA ALA A 113 -16.35 1.97 12.30
C ALA A 113 -16.21 0.53 11.76
N ALA A 114 -17.33 -0.19 11.58
CA ALA A 114 -17.38 -1.52 10.97
C ALA A 114 -17.04 -1.56 9.45
N GLN A 115 -17.39 -0.52 8.70
CA GLN A 115 -17.14 -0.44 7.24
C GLN A 115 -15.72 0.06 6.91
N LEU A 116 -15.04 0.70 7.86
CA LEU A 116 -13.62 1.02 7.75
C LEU A 116 -12.73 -0.23 7.80
N ASP A 117 -13.21 -1.31 8.42
CA ASP A 117 -12.49 -2.56 8.60
C ASP A 117 -12.86 -3.64 7.55
N GLU A 118 -13.81 -3.35 6.66
CA GLU A 118 -14.18 -4.27 5.58
C GLU A 118 -13.20 -4.15 4.40
N PHE A 119 -12.58 -5.26 4.02
CA PHE A 119 -11.71 -5.35 2.85
C PHE A 119 -12.52 -5.75 1.62
N MET A 120 -12.45 -4.93 0.56
CA MET A 120 -13.26 -5.13 -0.64
C MET A 120 -12.62 -6.12 -1.62
N LEU A 121 -11.29 -6.21 -1.64
CA LEU A 121 -10.53 -7.02 -2.60
C LEU A 121 -10.88 -8.51 -2.49
N PRO A 122 -10.94 -9.13 -1.30
CA PRO A 122 -11.34 -10.52 -1.20
C PRO A 122 -12.77 -10.76 -1.72
N ALA A 123 -13.71 -9.86 -1.42
CA ALA A 123 -15.09 -9.99 -1.89
C ALA A 123 -15.20 -9.93 -3.41
N VAL A 124 -14.51 -8.96 -4.04
CA VAL A 124 -14.48 -8.80 -5.50
C VAL A 124 -13.81 -9.99 -6.19
N LEU A 125 -12.69 -10.47 -5.64
CA LEU A 125 -12.00 -11.63 -6.21
C LEU A 125 -12.82 -12.91 -6.10
N ASN A 126 -13.54 -13.13 -4.99
CA ASN A 126 -14.47 -14.26 -4.84
C ASN A 126 -15.59 -14.25 -5.88
N GLN A 127 -16.16 -13.08 -6.18
CA GLN A 127 -17.17 -12.95 -7.24
C GLN A 127 -16.57 -13.28 -8.61
N LEU A 128 -15.37 -12.77 -8.90
CA LEU A 128 -14.71 -13.03 -10.17
C LEU A 128 -14.34 -14.52 -10.33
N ASP A 129 -13.90 -15.18 -9.26
CA ASP A 129 -13.67 -16.63 -9.21
C ASP A 129 -14.94 -17.44 -9.49
N ALA A 130 -16.08 -17.03 -8.91
CA ALA A 130 -17.38 -17.67 -9.15
C ALA A 130 -17.88 -17.48 -10.59
N GLU A 131 -17.70 -16.29 -11.16
CA GLU A 131 -18.19 -15.95 -12.51
C GLU A 131 -17.31 -16.52 -13.62
N LYS A 132 -15.98 -16.50 -13.45
CA LYS A 132 -15.02 -16.86 -14.49
C LYS A 132 -14.35 -18.21 -14.27
N GLY A 133 -14.67 -18.90 -13.17
CA GLY A 133 -14.05 -20.17 -12.79
C GLY A 133 -12.56 -20.04 -12.46
N THR A 134 -12.09 -18.83 -12.11
CA THR A 134 -10.72 -18.58 -11.68
C THR A 134 -10.53 -19.01 -10.21
N ARG A 135 -9.28 -19.01 -9.74
CA ARG A 135 -8.92 -19.37 -8.35
C ARG A 135 -7.87 -18.41 -7.80
N TYR A 136 -8.18 -17.12 -7.79
CA TYR A 136 -7.25 -16.10 -7.28
C TYR A 136 -7.10 -16.15 -5.75
N LEU A 137 -8.09 -16.69 -5.03
CA LEU A 137 -8.07 -16.77 -3.57
C LEU A 137 -7.83 -18.19 -3.01
N THR A 138 -7.76 -19.20 -3.87
CA THR A 138 -7.49 -20.57 -3.41
C THR A 138 -5.98 -20.81 -3.42
N PRO A 139 -5.34 -21.14 -2.28
CA PRO A 139 -3.94 -21.56 -2.29
C PRO A 139 -3.79 -22.80 -3.19
N ALA A 140 -2.74 -22.81 -4.00
CA ALA A 140 -2.39 -23.92 -4.87
C ALA A 140 -2.07 -25.21 -4.10
#